data_AF-A0A941RKY0-F1
#
_entry.id   AF-A0A941RKY0-F1
#
_cell.length_a   1.000
_cell.length_b   1.000
_cell.length_c   1.000
_cell.angle_alpha   90.00
_cell.angle_beta   90.00
_cell.angle_gamma   90.00
#
_symmetry.space_group_name_H-M   'P 1'
#
loop_
_entity.id
_entity.type
_entity.pdbx_description
1 polymer ?
#
loop_
_entity_poly.entity_id
_entity_poly.type
_entity_poly.pdbx_seq_one_letter_code
_entity_poly.pdbx_strand_id
1 'polypeptide(L)'
;MGISGRLAAAFQNNPLTPILAIVGLLLGMLAVAITPREEEPQIDVTMANVMVPFDGASSRDVEQWVATPLEQKLSEIEGVKHVYSISRPGMAVLTVEFEVG
;
A
#
# COMPACT_ATOMS: atom_id res chain seq x y z
N MET A 1 -29.23 37.61 -23.35
CA MET A 1 -27.96 37.08 -22.79
C MET A 1 -28.26 35.81 -22.03
N GLY A 2 -27.63 34.69 -22.37
CA GLY A 2 -27.79 33.43 -21.64
C GLY A 2 -27.21 33.51 -20.22
N ILE A 3 -27.38 32.43 -19.44
CA ILE A 3 -26.91 32.33 -18.04
C ILE A 3 -25.42 32.66 -17.94
N SER A 4 -24.61 32.12 -18.87
CA SER A 4 -23.16 32.35 -18.96
C SER A 4 -22.80 33.83 -19.21
N GLY A 5 -23.59 34.54 -20.03
CA GLY A 5 -23.37 35.95 -20.35
C GLY A 5 -23.71 36.89 -19.19
N ARG A 6 -24.71 36.52 -18.36
CA ARG A 6 -25.06 37.27 -17.14
C ARG A 6 -24.00 37.10 -16.05
N LEU A 7 -23.44 35.90 -15.91
CA LEU A 7 -22.28 35.68 -15.03
C LEU A 7 -21.07 36.48 -15.49
N ALA A 8 -20.69 36.38 -16.76
CA ALA A 8 -19.53 37.11 -17.29
C ALA A 8 -19.65 38.63 -17.07
N ALA A 9 -20.82 39.21 -17.34
CA ALA A 9 -21.07 40.64 -17.10
C ALA A 9 -20.98 41.03 -15.62
N ALA A 10 -21.37 40.13 -14.69
CA ALA A 10 -21.27 40.37 -13.25
C ALA A 10 -19.82 40.37 -12.73
N PHE A 11 -18.91 39.63 -13.38
CA PHE A 11 -17.50 39.57 -13.00
C PHE A 11 -16.61 40.55 -13.78
N GLN A 12 -17.02 41.02 -14.96
CA GLN A 12 -16.15 41.82 -15.84
C GLN A 12 -15.80 43.22 -15.30
N ASN A 13 -16.70 43.88 -14.56
CA ASN A 13 -16.49 45.23 -14.01
C ASN A 13 -16.43 45.26 -12.47
N ASN A 14 -16.39 44.10 -11.81
CA ASN A 14 -16.44 44.02 -10.37
C ASN A 14 -15.01 43.95 -9.78
N PRO A 15 -14.63 44.87 -8.86
CA PRO A 15 -13.31 44.82 -8.20
C PRO A 15 -13.07 43.53 -7.40
N LEU A 16 -14.11 42.74 -7.11
CA LEU A 16 -13.98 41.45 -6.43
C LEU A 16 -13.34 40.35 -7.30
N THR A 17 -13.45 40.42 -8.62
CA THR A 17 -12.91 39.39 -9.54
C THR A 17 -11.40 39.19 -9.41
N PRO A 18 -10.55 40.24 -9.46
CA PRO A 18 -9.10 40.07 -9.25
C PRO A 18 -8.76 39.59 -7.83
N ILE A 19 -9.53 40.00 -6.81
CA ILE A 19 -9.33 39.56 -5.42
C ILE A 19 -9.58 38.05 -5.30
N LEU A 20 -10.68 37.56 -5.86
CA LEU A 20 -11.01 36.13 -5.88
C LEU A 20 -9.96 35.32 -6.65
N ALA A 21 -9.44 35.84 -7.76
CA ALA A 21 -8.36 35.21 -8.50
C ALA A 21 -7.08 35.08 -7.66
N ILE A 22 -6.68 36.15 -6.95
CA ILE A 22 -5.51 36.14 -6.06
C ILE A 22 -5.72 35.15 -4.90
N VAL A 23 -6.89 35.17 -4.27
CA VAL A 23 -7.23 34.25 -3.18
C VAL A 23 -7.19 32.80 -3.66
N GLY A 24 -7.76 32.49 -4.82
CA GLY A 24 -7.69 31.16 -5.41
C GLY A 24 -6.26 30.70 -5.68
N LEU A 25 -5.42 31.60 -6.19
CA LEU A 25 -4.00 31.33 -6.44
C LEU A 25 -3.24 31.06 -5.13
N LEU A 26 -3.46 31.88 -4.09
CA LEU A 26 -2.85 31.70 -2.78
C LEU A 26 -3.29 30.40 -2.11
N LEU A 27 -4.57 30.03 -2.20
CA LEU A 27 -5.08 28.75 -1.70
C LEU A 27 -4.47 27.56 -2.44
N GLY A 28 -4.30 27.66 -3.77
CA GLY A 28 -3.62 26.65 -4.56
C GLY A 28 -2.14 26.49 -4.16
N MET A 29 -1.44 27.61 -3.96
CA MET A 29 -0.05 27.59 -3.50
C MET A 29 0.08 27.00 -2.09
N LEU A 30 -0.85 27.34 -1.19
CA LEU A 30 -0.92 26.78 0.15
C LEU A 30 -1.19 25.27 0.13
N ALA A 31 -2.10 24.81 -0.72
CA ALA A 31 -2.39 23.40 -0.89
C ALA A 31 -1.14 22.63 -1.34
N VAL A 32 -0.40 23.15 -2.32
CA VAL A 32 0.87 22.52 -2.76
C VAL A 32 1.92 22.51 -1.65
N ALA A 33 2.01 23.58 -0.85
CA ALA A 33 2.98 23.66 0.24
C ALA A 33 2.64 22.75 1.43
N ILE A 34 1.35 22.54 1.72
CA ILE A 34 0.88 21.75 2.87
C ILE A 34 0.71 20.27 2.51
N THR A 35 0.43 19.94 1.25
CA THR A 35 0.19 18.54 0.84
C THR A 35 1.43 17.70 1.15
N PRO A 36 1.35 16.75 2.09
CA PRO A 36 2.46 15.85 2.40
C PRO A 36 2.76 15.04 1.14
N ARG A 37 4.03 15.04 0.72
CA ARG A 37 4.48 14.19 -0.37
C ARG A 37 4.86 12.85 0.24
N GLU A 38 4.06 11.83 -0.01
CA GLU A 38 4.47 10.45 0.27
C GLU A 38 5.48 10.03 -0.81
N GLU A 39 6.77 10.11 -0.49
CA GLU A 39 7.86 9.83 -1.45
C GLU A 39 8.02 8.33 -1.73
N GLU A 40 7.66 7.50 -0.76
CA GLU A 40 7.54 6.06 -0.92
C GLU A 40 6.13 5.66 -0.49
N PRO A 41 5.24 5.23 -1.41
CA PRO A 41 4.01 4.62 -1.01
C PRO A 41 4.38 3.41 -0.15
N GLN A 42 4.06 3.47 1.14
CA GLN A 42 4.26 2.34 2.03
C GLN A 42 3.27 1.26 1.59
N ILE A 43 3.77 0.24 0.90
CA ILE A 43 2.98 -0.94 0.58
C ILE A 43 2.99 -1.80 1.85
N ASP A 44 1.97 -1.64 2.69
CA ASP A 44 1.76 -2.45 3.89
C ASP A 44 1.37 -3.87 3.51
N VAL A 45 2.34 -4.66 3.03
CA VAL A 45 2.17 -6.10 2.91
C VAL A 45 2.22 -6.69 4.31
N THR A 46 1.09 -7.21 4.77
CA THR A 46 1.03 -7.92 6.05
C THR A 46 1.80 -9.23 5.89
N MET A 47 2.96 -9.32 6.55
CA MET A 47 3.80 -10.52 6.54
C MET A 47 3.80 -11.18 7.91
N ALA A 48 3.56 -12.50 7.94
CA ALA A 48 3.78 -13.32 9.14
C ALA A 48 4.93 -14.31 8.91
N ASN A 49 5.85 -14.39 9.86
CA ASN A 49 6.96 -15.34 9.82
C ASN A 49 6.69 -16.51 10.76
N VAL A 50 6.69 -17.73 10.24
CA VAL A 50 6.55 -18.99 10.98
C VAL A 50 7.90 -19.71 10.96
N MET A 51 8.52 -19.84 12.13
CA MET A 51 9.82 -20.50 12.28
C MET A 51 9.60 -21.86 12.95
N VAL A 52 10.04 -22.94 12.30
CA VAL A 52 9.93 -24.30 12.81
C VAL A 52 11.33 -24.91 12.93
N PRO A 53 11.87 -25.05 14.16
CA PRO A 53 13.14 -25.74 14.36
C PRO A 53 12.95 -27.25 14.14
N PHE A 54 13.87 -27.87 13.41
CA PHE A 54 13.88 -29.30 13.12
C PHE A 54 15.33 -29.81 13.14
N ASP A 55 15.89 -29.81 14.35
CA ASP A 55 17.30 -30.12 14.61
C ASP A 55 17.71 -31.51 14.10
N GLY A 56 18.91 -31.60 13.52
CA GLY A 56 19.52 -32.86 13.12
C GLY A 56 19.10 -33.40 11.74
N ALA A 57 18.23 -32.72 11.00
CA ALA A 57 17.83 -33.14 9.65
C ALA A 57 18.54 -32.36 8.54
N SER A 58 18.70 -33.01 7.39
CA SER A 58 19.21 -32.34 6.19
C SER A 58 18.19 -31.33 5.67
N SER A 59 18.64 -30.30 4.93
CA SER A 59 17.72 -29.30 4.35
C SER A 59 16.64 -29.92 3.46
N ARG A 60 16.95 -31.04 2.78
CA ARG A 60 16.02 -31.79 1.94
C ARG A 60 14.93 -32.48 2.75
N ASP A 61 15.30 -33.02 3.91
CA ASP A 61 14.33 -33.64 4.82
C ASP A 61 13.44 -32.58 5.47
N VAL A 62 14.01 -31.45 5.89
CA VAL A 62 13.24 -30.31 6.42
C VAL A 62 12.23 -29.80 5.39
N GLU A 63 12.63 -29.70 4.12
CA GLU A 63 11.75 -29.27 3.05
C GLU A 63 10.58 -30.25 2.87
N GLN A 64 10.88 -31.54 2.69
CA GLN A 64 9.88 -32.54 2.33
C GLN A 64 8.91 -32.87 3.49
N TRP A 65 9.41 -32.87 4.72
CA TRP A 65 8.62 -33.28 5.89
C TRP A 65 8.00 -32.12 6.66
N VAL A 66 8.58 -30.91 6.57
CA VAL A 66 8.11 -29.74 7.34
C VAL A 66 7.62 -28.64 6.41
N ALA A 67 8.45 -28.13 5.49
CA ALA A 67 8.11 -26.96 4.70
C ALA A 67 6.95 -27.21 3.73
N THR A 68 6.99 -28.27 2.93
CA THR A 68 5.95 -28.60 1.94
C THR A 68 4.55 -28.80 2.54
N PRO A 69 4.35 -29.63 3.58
CA PRO A 69 3.00 -29.79 4.15
C PRO A 69 2.51 -28.51 4.85
N LEU A 70 3.42 -27.73 5.45
CA LEU A 70 3.06 -26.48 6.13
C LEU A 70 2.69 -25.39 5.11
N GLU A 71 3.40 -25.30 3.99
CA GLU A 71 3.08 -24.40 2.87
C GLU A 71 1.70 -24.69 2.31
N GLN A 72 1.37 -25.95 2.04
CA GLN A 72 0.03 -26.35 1.59
C GLN A 72 -1.05 -25.92 2.60
N LYS A 73 -0.85 -26.20 3.89
CA LYS A 73 -1.84 -25.85 4.93
C LYS A 73 -2.00 -24.34 5.12
N LEU A 74 -0.92 -23.57 5.04
CA LEU A 74 -0.96 -22.11 5.16
C LEU A 74 -1.56 -21.46 3.93
N SER A 75 -1.38 -22.04 2.73
CA SER A 75 -1.99 -21.54 1.49
C SER A 75 -3.52 -21.72 1.43
N GLU A 76 -4.08 -22.62 2.25
CA GLU A 76 -5.53 -22.84 2.36
C GLU A 76 -6.24 -21.81 3.26
N ILE A 77 -5.49 -20.95 3.97
CA ILE A 77 -6.06 -19.96 4.90
C ILE A 77 -6.64 -18.78 4.11
N GLU A 78 -7.88 -18.38 4.44
CA GLU A 78 -8.51 -17.19 3.85
C GLU A 78 -7.67 -15.92 4.08
N GLY A 79 -7.43 -15.18 3.01
CA GLY A 79 -6.64 -13.94 3.04
C GLY A 79 -5.13 -14.14 2.84
N VAL A 80 -4.64 -15.35 2.55
CA VAL A 80 -3.24 -15.57 2.16
C VAL A 80 -3.05 -15.36 0.67
N LYS A 81 -2.11 -14.49 0.30
CA LYS A 81 -1.77 -14.18 -1.09
C LYS A 81 -0.60 -15.02 -1.60
N HIS A 82 0.50 -15.06 -0.84
CA HIS A 82 1.69 -15.86 -1.16
C HIS A 82 2.31 -16.47 0.10
N VAL A 83 2.83 -17.69 -0.01
CA VAL A 83 3.64 -18.33 1.03
C VAL A 83 5.02 -18.63 0.45
N TYR A 84 6.05 -18.15 1.12
CA TYR A 84 7.45 -18.44 0.80
C TYR A 84 8.04 -19.34 1.88
N SER A 85 8.76 -20.37 1.49
CA SER A 85 9.43 -21.29 2.42
C SER A 85 10.94 -21.33 2.15
N ILE A 86 11.73 -21.29 3.23
CA ILE A 86 13.19 -21.37 3.21
C ILE A 86 13.61 -22.50 4.17
N SER A 87 14.12 -23.58 3.61
CA SER A 87 14.61 -24.74 4.36
C SER A 87 16.11 -24.65 4.57
N ARG A 88 16.55 -24.59 5.83
CA ARG A 88 17.95 -24.66 6.25
C ARG A 88 18.16 -25.95 7.03
N PRO A 89 19.39 -26.51 7.08
CA PRO A 89 19.69 -27.63 7.98
C PRO A 89 19.30 -27.25 9.41
N GLY A 90 18.48 -28.07 10.06
CA GLY A 90 18.00 -27.79 11.42
C GLY A 90 16.81 -26.82 11.54
N MET A 91 16.34 -26.17 10.48
CA MET A 91 15.31 -25.11 10.60
C MET A 91 14.55 -24.83 9.30
N ALA A 92 13.22 -24.75 9.38
CA ALA A 92 12.36 -24.20 8.35
C ALA A 92 11.89 -22.78 8.72
N VAL A 93 11.92 -21.86 7.76
CA VAL A 93 11.35 -20.51 7.91
C VAL A 93 10.31 -20.33 6.81
N LEU A 94 9.08 -20.01 7.17
CA LEU A 94 8.00 -19.69 6.24
C LEU A 94 7.58 -18.24 6.41
N THR A 95 7.40 -17.52 5.31
CA THR A 95 6.91 -16.15 5.26
C THR A 95 5.58 -16.14 4.51
N VAL A 96 4.51 -15.78 5.21
CA VAL A 96 3.15 -15.71 4.69
C VAL A 96 2.82 -14.24 4.41
N GLU A 97 2.53 -13.92 3.16
CA GLU A 97 2.01 -12.63 2.70
C GLU A 97 0.49 -12.71 2.64
N PHE A 98 -0.19 -11.80 3.33
CA PHE A 98 -1.65 -11.69 3.31
C PHE A 98 -2.13 -10.68 2.25
N GLU A 99 -3.34 -10.89 1.75
CA GLU A 99 -4.04 -9.92 0.91
C GLU A 99 -4.32 -8.64 1.69
N VAL A 100 -4.06 -7.50 1.05
CA VAL A 100 -4.48 -6.19 1.55
C VAL A 100 -5.96 -6.01 1.19
N GLY A 101 -6.81 -5.81 2.21
CA GLY A 101 -8.25 -5.57 2.04
C GLY A 101 -8.57 -4.20 1.46
#